data_AF-A0A5E7NWJ3-F1
#
_entry.id   AF-A0A5E7NWJ3-F1
#
_cell.length_a   1.000
_cell.length_b   1.000
_cell.length_c   1.000
_cell.angle_alpha   90.00
_cell.angle_beta   90.00
_cell.angle_gamma   90.00
#
_symmetry.space_group_name_H-M   'P 1'
#
loop_
_entity.id
_entity.type
_entity.pdbx_description
1 polymer ?
#
loop_
_entity_poly.entity_id
_entity_poly.type
_entity_poly.pdbx_seq_one_letter_code
_entity_poly.pdbx_strand_id
1 'polypeptide(L)'
;MKPATLCCLGLLALPFTTHAIDPGPASPQQQETEGWLQLQSSNAAASQKKQTATATERELSMQRWLKSYQHEIPEFFDQDAGGAVDSESGQ
;
A
#
# COMPACT_ATOMS: atom_id res chain seq x y z
N MET A 1 -12.75 49.71 18.39
CA MET A 1 -13.04 48.51 17.56
C MET A 1 -14.36 47.92 18.05
N LYS A 2 -15.26 47.49 17.15
CA LYS A 2 -16.56 46.94 17.56
C LYS A 2 -16.33 45.63 18.34
N PRO A 3 -17.07 45.35 19.43
CA PRO A 3 -16.85 44.17 20.28
C PRO A 3 -17.00 42.85 19.49
N ALA A 4 -17.90 42.82 18.51
CA ALA A 4 -18.06 41.69 17.60
C ALA A 4 -16.77 41.36 16.82
N THR A 5 -16.00 42.38 16.41
CA THR A 5 -14.75 42.19 15.66
C THR A 5 -13.67 41.54 16.52
N LEU A 6 -13.58 41.92 17.80
CA LEU A 6 -12.66 41.30 18.75
C LEU A 6 -13.05 39.85 19.06
N CYS A 7 -14.35 39.57 19.14
CA CYS A 7 -14.88 38.23 19.36
C CYS A 7 -14.57 37.30 18.17
N CYS A 8 -14.78 37.76 16.94
CA CYS A 8 -14.41 37.02 15.72
C CYS A 8 -12.90 36.73 15.64
N LEU A 9 -12.05 37.69 16.00
CA LEU A 9 -10.59 37.48 16.04
C LEU A 9 -10.19 36.45 17.10
N GLY A 10 -10.84 36.45 18.26
CA GLY A 10 -10.63 35.42 19.28
C GLY A 10 -11.02 34.01 18.80
N LEU A 11 -12.15 33.88 18.10
CA LEU A 11 -12.59 32.60 17.52
C LEU A 11 -11.62 32.08 16.44
N LEU A 12 -11.04 32.97 15.64
CA LEU A 12 -10.01 32.64 14.65
C LEU A 12 -8.67 32.21 15.27
N ALA A 13 -8.42 32.55 16.53
CA ALA A 13 -7.18 32.19 17.23
C ALA A 13 -7.23 30.81 17.90
N LEU A 14 -8.42 30.23 18.07
CA LEU A 14 -8.63 28.91 18.67
C LEU A 14 -7.82 27.75 18.04
N PRO A 15 -7.66 27.62 16.70
CA PRO A 15 -6.90 26.50 16.14
C PRO A 15 -5.40 26.58 16.43
N PHE A 16 -4.85 27.72 16.87
CA PHE A 16 -3.43 27.80 17.22
C PHE A 16 -3.08 27.09 18.54
N THR A 17 -4.08 26.74 19.35
CA THR A 17 -3.86 25.98 20.59
C THR A 17 -3.97 24.47 20.38
N THR A 18 -4.23 23.98 19.16
CA THR A 18 -4.21 22.55 18.90
C THR A 18 -2.77 22.07 18.79
N HIS A 19 -2.31 21.33 19.78
CA HIS A 19 -1.07 20.58 19.70
C HIS A 19 -1.38 19.19 19.15
N ALA A 20 -0.66 18.79 18.11
CA ALA A 20 -0.69 17.41 17.66
C ALA A 20 -0.18 16.50 18.78
N ILE A 21 -0.69 15.27 18.85
CA ILE A 21 -0.11 14.23 19.68
C ILE A 21 1.38 14.09 19.34
N ASP A 22 2.21 13.80 20.35
CA ASP A 22 3.63 13.60 20.15
C ASP A 22 3.86 12.55 19.05
N PRO A 23 4.78 12.80 18.10
CA PRO A 23 5.05 11.87 17.03
C PRO A 23 5.56 10.55 17.62
N GLY A 24 4.83 9.46 17.38
CA GLY A 24 5.17 8.13 17.87
C GLY A 24 4.10 7.10 17.48
N PRO A 25 4.44 5.81 17.50
CA PRO A 25 3.50 4.76 17.15
C PRO A 25 2.34 4.73 18.16
N ALA A 26 1.12 4.54 17.69
CA ALA A 26 -0.07 4.48 18.54
C ALA A 26 0.03 3.33 19.57
N SER A 27 0.81 2.30 19.26
CA SER A 27 1.26 1.25 20.18
C SER A 27 2.53 0.56 19.66
N PRO A 28 3.32 -0.12 20.52
CA PRO A 28 4.49 -0.89 20.08
C PRO A 28 4.16 -1.94 19.01
N GLN A 29 2.97 -2.52 19.05
CA GLN A 29 2.51 -3.53 18.08
C GLN A 29 2.19 -2.91 16.70
N GLN A 30 1.81 -1.64 16.65
CA GLN A 30 1.45 -0.94 15.42
C GLN A 30 2.65 -0.23 14.76
N GLN A 31 3.80 -0.18 15.43
CA GLN A 31 4.99 0.51 14.95
C GLN A 31 5.44 0.05 13.56
N GLU A 32 5.45 -1.25 13.30
CA GLU A 32 5.79 -1.79 11.98
C GLU A 32 4.77 -1.34 10.93
N THR A 33 3.48 -1.48 11.21
CA THR A 33 2.40 -1.09 10.28
C THR A 33 2.45 0.40 9.95
N GLU A 34 2.64 1.25 10.95
CA GLU A 34 2.76 2.69 10.76
C GLU A 34 4.03 3.05 9.98
N GLY A 35 5.15 2.34 10.22
CA GLY A 35 6.36 2.45 9.42
C GLY A 35 6.12 2.13 7.95
N TRP A 36 5.42 1.04 7.65
CA TRP A 36 5.05 0.67 6.28
C TRP A 36 4.12 1.69 5.63
N LEU A 37 3.14 2.22 6.36
CA LEU A 37 2.22 3.25 5.85
C LEU A 37 2.95 4.54 5.50
N GLN A 38 3.86 4.99 6.36
CA GLN A 38 4.69 6.18 6.09
C GLN A 38 5.64 5.95 4.91
N LEU A 39 6.24 4.77 4.81
CA LEU A 39 7.11 4.41 3.68
C LEU A 39 6.33 4.42 2.36
N GLN A 40 5.12 3.85 2.36
CA GLN A 40 4.26 3.80 1.19
C GLN A 40 3.79 5.20 0.78
N SER A 41 3.36 6.04 1.72
CA SER A 41 2.86 7.39 1.42
C SER A 41 3.97 8.34 0.97
N SER A 42 5.17 8.21 1.55
CA SER A 42 6.32 9.05 1.20
C SER A 42 6.96 8.67 -0.13
N ASN A 43 6.68 7.48 -0.66
CA ASN A 43 7.33 6.92 -1.85
C ASN A 43 8.87 6.88 -1.74
N ALA A 44 9.41 6.88 -0.51
CA ALA A 44 10.85 6.98 -0.26
C ALA A 44 11.61 5.71 -0.67
N ALA A 45 10.95 4.55 -0.67
CA ALA A 45 11.50 3.27 -1.11
C ALA A 45 11.10 2.89 -2.54
N ALA A 46 10.73 3.86 -3.38
CA ALA A 46 10.50 3.62 -4.80
C ALA A 46 11.75 3.01 -5.46
N SER A 47 11.57 1.98 -6.29
CA SER A 47 12.68 1.45 -7.09
C SER A 47 13.22 2.53 -8.03
N GLN A 48 14.53 2.73 -8.02
CA GLN A 48 15.21 3.65 -8.95
C GLN A 48 15.15 3.14 -10.40
N LYS A 49 14.99 1.83 -10.59
CA LYS A 49 14.90 1.22 -11.90
C LYS A 49 13.45 1.30 -12.39
N LYS A 50 13.19 2.19 -13.35
CA LYS A 50 11.89 2.26 -14.03
C LYS A 50 11.63 0.93 -14.75
N GLN A 51 10.59 0.23 -14.33
CA GLN A 51 10.09 -0.94 -15.06
C GLN A 51 9.19 -0.44 -16.19
N THR A 52 9.79 -0.20 -17.36
CA THR A 52 9.04 0.19 -18.56
C THR A 52 8.85 -1.01 -19.45
N ALA A 53 7.60 -1.37 -19.73
CA ALA A 53 7.29 -2.32 -20.80
C ALA A 53 7.36 -1.61 -22.15
N THR A 54 8.02 -2.21 -23.12
CA THR A 54 7.94 -1.81 -24.53
C THR A 54 6.52 -2.01 -25.06
N ALA A 55 6.17 -1.34 -26.16
CA ALA A 55 4.85 -1.48 -26.77
C ALA A 55 4.54 -2.94 -27.14
N THR A 56 5.55 -3.68 -27.60
CA THR A 56 5.43 -5.11 -27.95
C THR A 56 5.21 -5.99 -26.71
N GLU A 57 5.94 -5.76 -25.61
CA GLU A 57 5.73 -6.49 -24.36
C GLU A 57 4.34 -6.22 -23.76
N ARG A 58 3.85 -4.98 -23.86
CA ARG A 58 2.50 -4.60 -23.43
C ARG A 58 1.43 -5.31 -24.26
N GLU A 59 1.65 -5.41 -25.57
CA GLU A 59 0.74 -6.13 -26.47
C GLU A 59 0.73 -7.63 -26.19
N LEU A 60 1.91 -8.24 -26.00
CA LEU A 60 2.02 -9.66 -25.65
C LEU A 60 1.39 -9.98 -24.29
N SER A 61 1.52 -9.10 -23.30
CA SER A 61 0.88 -9.28 -22.00
C SER A 61 -0.64 -9.17 -22.11
N MET A 62 -1.16 -8.23 -22.92
CA MET A 62 -2.58 -8.10 -23.23
C MET A 62 -3.10 -9.37 -23.92
N GLN A 63 -2.38 -9.90 -24.91
CA GLN A 63 -2.76 -11.14 -25.58
C GLN A 63 -2.76 -12.33 -24.63
N ARG A 64 -1.78 -12.44 -23.72
CA ARG A 64 -1.76 -13.50 -22.69
C ARG A 64 -2.95 -13.39 -21.76
N TRP A 65 -3.30 -12.18 -21.34
CA TRP A 65 -4.47 -11.94 -20.51
C TRP A 65 -5.77 -12.30 -21.24
N LEU A 66 -5.91 -11.96 -22.53
CA LEU A 66 -7.07 -12.41 -23.32
C LEU A 66 -7.11 -13.94 -23.48
N LYS A 67 -5.96 -14.60 -23.60
CA LYS A 67 -5.87 -16.06 -23.66
C LYS A 67 -6.25 -16.74 -22.35
N SER A 68 -6.04 -16.11 -21.19
CA SER A 68 -6.42 -16.72 -19.91
C SER A 68 -7.93 -16.96 -19.79
N TYR A 69 -8.76 -16.20 -20.50
CA TYR A 69 -10.20 -16.41 -20.54
C TYR A 69 -10.65 -17.53 -21.50
N GLN A 70 -9.73 -18.06 -22.31
CA GLN A 70 -10.04 -19.15 -23.25
C GLN A 70 -9.86 -20.53 -22.61
N HIS A 71 -9.27 -20.59 -21.42
CA HIS A 71 -9.10 -21.82 -20.68
C HIS A 71 -10.22 -21.95 -19.65
N GLU A 72 -10.91 -23.09 -19.67
CA GLU A 72 -11.89 -23.41 -18.65
C GLU A 72 -11.20 -23.52 -17.28
N ILE A 73 -11.87 -23.04 -16.24
CA ILE A 73 -11.41 -23.25 -14.87
C ILE A 73 -11.66 -24.72 -14.55
N PRO A 74 -10.64 -25.51 -14.19
CA PRO A 74 -10.84 -26.91 -13.82
C PRO A 74 -11.76 -27.01 -12.60
N GLU A 75 -12.74 -27.90 -12.64
CA GLU A 75 -13.59 -28.21 -11.48
C GLU A 75 -12.77 -28.80 -10.32
N PHE A 76 -11.67 -29.50 -10.66
CA PHE A 76 -10.75 -30.10 -9.70
C PHE A 76 -9.30 -29.81 -10.12
N PHE A 77 -8.49 -29.39 -9.16
CA PHE A 77 -7.03 -29.37 -9.32
C PHE A 77 -6.48 -30.71 -8.86
N ASP A 78 -5.60 -31.30 -9.67
CA ASP A 78 -4.86 -32.51 -9.26
C ASP A 78 -3.97 -32.16 -8.05
N GLN A 79 -3.99 -32.99 -7.02
CA GLN A 79 -3.24 -32.73 -5.77
C GLN A 79 -1.73 -32.71 -6.03
N ASP A 80 -1.27 -33.40 -7.08
CA ASP A 80 0.13 -33.47 -7.47
C ASP A 80 0.54 -32.34 -8.45
N ALA A 81 -0.41 -31.52 -8.93
CA ALA A 81 -0.11 -30.42 -9.86
C ALA A 81 0.59 -29.22 -9.19
N GLY A 82 0.56 -29.14 -7.85
CA GLY A 82 1.17 -28.07 -7.06
C GLY A 82 2.70 -28.13 -6.96
N GLY A 83 3.33 -29.18 -7.49
CA GLY A 83 4.75 -29.46 -7.30
C GLY A 83 5.04 -30.17 -5.97
N ALA A 84 6.05 -31.05 -5.96
CA ALA A 84 6.47 -31.75 -4.76
C ALA A 84 7.27 -30.80 -3.85
N VAL A 85 6.84 -30.67 -2.60
CA VAL A 85 7.64 -30.02 -1.56
C VAL A 85 8.50 -31.09 -0.90
N ASP A 86 9.80 -31.09 -1.20
CA ASP A 86 10.76 -31.95 -0.50
C ASP A 86 10.82 -31.51 0.97
N SER A 87 10.09 -32.23 1.82
CA SER A 87 10.19 -32.07 3.26
C SER A 87 11.43 -32.83 3.74
N GLU A 88 12.61 -32.29 3.46
CA GLU A 88 13.82 -32.70 4.16
C GLU A 88 13.71 -32.19 5.60
N SER A 89 13.09 -33.00 6.46
CA SER A 89 13.06 -32.79 7.89
C SER A 89 14.49 -32.89 8.41
N GLY A 90 15.06 -31.75 8.81
CA GLY A 90 16.31 -31.69 9.56
C GLY A 90 16.26 -32.60 10.79
N GLN A 91 17.21 -33.53 10.84
CA GLN A 91 17.64 -34.21 12.08
C GLN A 91 18.68 -33.37 12.80
#